data_AF-A4GKH5-F1
#
_entry.id   AF-A4GKH5-F1
#
_cell.length_a   1.000
_cell.length_b   1.000
_cell.length_c   1.000
_cell.angle_alpha   90.00
_cell.angle_beta   90.00
_cell.angle_gamma   90.00
#
_symmetry.space_group_name_H-M   'P 1'
#
loop_
_entity.id
_entity.type
_entity.pdbx_description
1 polymer ?
#
loop_
_entity_poly.entity_id
_entity_poly.type
_entity_poly.pdbx_seq_one_letter_code
_entity_poly.pdbx_strand_id
1 'polypeptide(L)'
;CLVASTNRGCKAITLSGGVSTNVVRDGMTRAPVVRFETVRRACELKQFAESPDNFALLADKFNGTSRFAQLSGLHAAVAGRNVYLRFESTTG
;
A
#
# COMPACT_ATOMS: atom_id res chain seq x y z
N CYS A 1 9.25 32.56 5.92
CA CYS A 1 10.67 32.12 5.85
C CYS A 1 10.91 30.78 5.12
N LEU A 2 9.90 29.91 4.93
CA LEU A 2 10.08 28.59 4.25
C LEU A 2 10.67 28.70 2.83
N VAL A 3 10.06 29.49 1.96
CA VAL A 3 10.45 29.61 0.55
C VAL A 3 11.90 30.08 0.36
N ALA A 4 12.30 31.14 1.08
CA ALA A 4 13.65 31.68 1.01
C ALA A 4 14.70 30.67 1.50
N SER A 5 14.40 29.91 2.55
CA SER A 5 15.28 28.87 3.07
C SER A 5 15.44 27.70 2.09
N THR A 6 14.34 27.20 1.51
CA THR A 6 14.39 26.15 0.48
C THR A 6 15.18 26.60 -0.74
N ASN A 7 14.98 27.84 -1.20
CA ASN A 7 15.71 28.38 -2.35
C ASN A 7 17.23 28.44 -2.12
N ARG A 8 17.67 28.85 -0.91
CA ARG A 8 19.09 28.83 -0.55
C ARG A 8 19.67 27.41 -0.60
N GLY A 9 18.92 26.41 -0.13
CA GLY A 9 19.32 25.00 -0.20
C GLY A 9 19.42 24.49 -1.63
N CYS A 10 18.39 24.75 -2.46
CA CYS A 10 18.40 24.40 -3.89
C CYS A 10 19.62 25.02 -4.60
N LYS A 11 19.93 26.28 -4.31
CA LYS A 11 21.10 26.96 -4.89
C LYS A 11 22.41 26.25 -4.55
N ALA A 12 22.59 25.84 -3.30
CA ALA A 12 23.79 25.11 -2.88
C ALA A 12 23.89 23.76 -3.60
N ILE A 13 22.81 22.97 -3.64
CA ILE A 13 22.77 21.67 -4.33
C ILE A 13 23.12 21.82 -5.81
N THR A 14 22.55 22.81 -6.50
CA THR A 14 22.83 23.07 -7.91
C THR A 14 24.31 23.42 -8.15
N LEU A 15 24.89 24.27 -7.29
CA LEU A 15 26.30 24.66 -7.40
C LEU A 15 27.27 23.51 -7.08
N SER A 16 26.82 22.51 -6.31
CA SER A 16 27.61 21.33 -5.95
C SER A 16 27.48 20.16 -6.93
N GLY A 17 26.89 20.36 -8.11
CA GLY A 17 26.78 19.32 -9.15
C GLY A 17 25.42 18.60 -9.22
N GLY A 18 24.41 19.09 -8.48
CA GLY A 18 23.05 18.55 -8.52
C GLY A 18 22.81 17.40 -7.53
N VAL A 19 21.69 16.69 -7.73
CA VAL A 19 21.27 15.58 -6.87
C VAL A 19 20.77 14.42 -7.75
N SER A 20 21.08 13.18 -7.33
CA SER A 20 20.53 11.97 -7.94
C SER A 20 19.52 11.35 -6.99
N THR A 21 18.36 10.95 -7.51
CA THR A 21 17.25 10.40 -6.73
C THR A 21 16.69 9.16 -7.40
N ASN A 22 16.25 8.19 -6.61
CA ASN A 22 15.60 6.97 -7.09
C ASN A 22 14.32 6.73 -6.29
N VAL A 23 13.27 6.23 -6.96
CA VAL A 23 12.05 5.75 -6.30
C VAL A 23 12.28 4.30 -5.88
N VAL A 24 12.18 4.02 -4.58
CA VAL A 24 12.42 2.67 -4.03
C VAL A 24 11.14 1.83 -4.00
N ARG A 25 9.98 2.48 -3.85
CA ARG A 25 8.67 1.83 -3.82
C ARG A 25 7.58 2.82 -4.20
N ASP A 26 6.61 2.37 -4.97
CA ASP A 26 5.38 3.09 -5.28
C ASP A 26 4.18 2.16 -5.01
N GLY A 27 3.22 2.64 -4.21
CA GLY A 27 2.13 1.84 -3.70
C GLY A 27 1.32 2.57 -2.64
N MET A 28 0.15 3.06 -3.03
CA MET A 28 -0.82 3.64 -2.11
C MET A 28 -1.52 2.54 -1.32
N THR A 29 -1.84 2.79 -0.05
CA THR A 29 -2.47 1.76 0.80
C THR A 29 -3.80 2.16 1.39
N ARG A 30 -4.70 1.18 1.51
CA ARG A 30 -5.96 1.29 2.25
C ARG A 30 -6.13 0.06 3.13
N ALA A 31 -6.46 0.28 4.41
CA ALA A 31 -6.56 -0.79 5.40
C ALA A 31 -7.95 -0.84 6.07
N PRO A 32 -8.96 -1.45 5.43
CA PRO A 32 -10.23 -1.76 6.10
C PRO A 32 -10.04 -2.74 7.26
N VAL A 33 -10.93 -2.63 8.24
CA VAL A 33 -11.10 -3.61 9.32
C VAL A 33 -12.38 -4.41 9.09
N VAL A 34 -12.28 -5.73 9.17
CA VAL A 34 -13.41 -6.67 9.09
C VAL A 34 -13.52 -7.42 10.41
N ARG A 35 -14.73 -7.51 10.97
CA ARG A 35 -14.97 -8.18 12.25
C ARG A 35 -15.79 -9.45 12.04
N PHE A 36 -15.36 -10.52 12.68
CA PHE A 36 -16.02 -11.82 12.65
C PHE A 36 -16.65 -12.18 14.00
N GLU A 37 -17.54 -13.17 13.98
CA GLU A 37 -18.14 -13.72 15.20
C GLU A 37 -17.10 -14.42 16.08
N THR A 38 -16.17 -15.16 15.47
CA THR A 38 -15.12 -15.91 16.18
C THR A 38 -13.73 -15.60 15.65
N VAL A 39 -12.72 -15.83 16.49
CA VAL A 39 -11.31 -15.72 16.09
C VAL A 39 -10.97 -16.71 14.99
N ARG A 40 -11.60 -17.91 15.00
CA ARG A 40 -11.40 -18.92 13.96
C ARG A 40 -11.73 -18.38 12.57
N ARG A 41 -12.89 -17.72 12.43
CA ARG A 41 -13.31 -17.09 11.17
C ARG A 41 -12.37 -15.95 10.74
N ALA A 42 -11.85 -15.18 11.69
CA ALA A 42 -10.85 -14.15 11.41
C ALA A 42 -9.53 -14.76 10.88
N CYS A 43 -9.07 -15.87 11.45
CA CYS A 43 -7.91 -16.60 10.96
C CYS A 43 -8.15 -17.24 9.58
N GLU A 44 -9.34 -17.78 9.32
CA GLU A 44 -9.73 -18.31 8.00
C GLU A 44 -9.65 -17.22 6.93
N LEU A 45 -10.10 -15.99 7.21
CA LEU A 45 -9.95 -14.87 6.27
C LEU A 45 -8.47 -14.54 6.02
N LYS A 46 -7.63 -14.52 7.05
CA LYS A 46 -6.19 -14.28 6.88
C LYS A 46 -5.58 -15.31 5.94
N GLN A 47 -5.83 -16.59 6.19
CA GLN A 47 -5.34 -17.68 5.33
C GLN A 47 -5.89 -17.59 3.91
N PHE A 48 -7.17 -17.21 3.77
CA PHE A 48 -7.77 -16.97 2.47
C PHE A 48 -7.02 -15.87 1.71
N ALA A 49 -6.76 -14.73 2.36
CA ALA A 49 -6.11 -13.57 1.75
C ALA A 49 -4.62 -13.80 1.41
N GLU A 50 -3.93 -14.63 2.19
CA GLU A 50 -2.50 -14.97 1.98
C GLU A 50 -2.28 -16.11 0.99
N SER A 51 -3.34 -16.81 0.56
CA SER A 51 -3.26 -17.85 -0.47
C SER A 51 -3.03 -17.24 -1.87
N PRO A 52 -2.04 -17.69 -2.65
CA PRO A 52 -1.76 -17.17 -3.99
C PRO A 52 -2.96 -17.21 -4.95
N ASP A 53 -3.72 -18.30 -4.94
CA ASP A 53 -4.88 -18.47 -5.84
C ASP A 53 -5.99 -17.46 -5.53
N ASN A 54 -6.21 -17.21 -4.23
CA ASN A 54 -7.21 -16.25 -3.77
C ASN A 54 -6.72 -14.81 -3.94
N PHE A 55 -5.42 -14.54 -3.81
CA PHE A 55 -4.86 -13.24 -4.11
C PHE A 55 -5.13 -12.85 -5.56
N ALA A 56 -4.96 -13.76 -6.52
CA ALA A 56 -5.27 -13.50 -7.92
C ALA A 56 -6.76 -13.13 -8.13
N LEU A 57 -7.67 -13.84 -7.46
CA LEU A 57 -9.10 -13.52 -7.49
C LEU A 57 -9.40 -12.12 -6.90
N LEU A 58 -8.78 -11.78 -5.77
CA LEU A 58 -8.94 -10.46 -5.14
C LEU A 58 -8.35 -9.35 -6.01
N ALA A 59 -7.20 -9.60 -6.64
CA ALA A 59 -6.54 -8.68 -7.55
C ALA A 59 -7.41 -8.42 -8.79
N ASP A 60 -8.01 -9.44 -9.41
CA ASP A 60 -8.94 -9.29 -10.54
C ASP A 60 -10.11 -8.35 -10.18
N LYS A 61 -10.75 -8.59 -9.03
CA LYS A 61 -11.85 -7.73 -8.55
C LYS A 61 -11.40 -6.31 -8.22
N PHE A 62 -10.23 -6.14 -7.62
CA PHE A 62 -9.68 -4.84 -7.28
C PHE A 62 -9.32 -4.05 -8.56
N ASN A 63 -8.59 -4.67 -9.47
CA ASN A 63 -8.09 -4.04 -10.69
C ASN A 63 -9.23 -3.68 -11.66
N GLY A 64 -10.33 -4.45 -11.65
CA GLY A 64 -11.53 -4.13 -12.41
C GLY A 64 -12.22 -2.81 -12.03
N THR A 65 -11.86 -2.19 -10.89
CA THR A 65 -12.50 -0.95 -10.42
C THR A 65 -11.92 0.32 -11.06
N SER A 66 -10.70 0.27 -11.60
CA SER A 66 -10.04 1.43 -12.20
C SER A 66 -8.94 0.99 -13.15
N ARG A 67 -8.76 1.71 -14.26
CA ARG A 67 -7.68 1.47 -15.23
C ARG A 67 -6.27 1.63 -14.64
N PHE A 68 -6.13 2.37 -13.54
CA PHE A 68 -4.85 2.62 -12.88
C PHE A 68 -4.62 1.70 -11.69
N ALA A 69 -5.66 1.04 -11.19
CA ALA A 69 -5.55 0.16 -10.05
C ALA A 69 -4.85 -1.15 -10.48
N GLN A 70 -3.66 -1.37 -9.92
CA GLN A 70 -2.99 -2.66 -9.95
C GLN A 70 -2.63 -3.06 -8.53
N LEU A 71 -3.31 -4.07 -7.99
CA LEU A 71 -3.06 -4.60 -6.66
C LEU A 71 -1.67 -5.26 -6.63
N SER A 72 -0.74 -4.66 -5.91
CA SER A 72 0.64 -5.13 -5.79
C SER A 72 0.87 -5.96 -4.54
N GLY A 73 0.04 -5.78 -3.51
CA GLY A 73 0.17 -6.52 -2.26
C GLY A 73 -1.08 -6.49 -1.40
N LEU A 74 -1.24 -7.55 -0.61
CA LEU A 74 -2.27 -7.67 0.41
C LEU A 74 -1.63 -8.24 1.67
N HIS A 75 -1.74 -7.52 2.78
CA HIS A 75 -1.29 -7.98 4.08
C HIS A 75 -2.45 -8.06 5.05
N ALA A 76 -2.60 -9.19 5.74
CA ALA A 76 -3.67 -9.43 6.69
C ALA A 76 -3.14 -9.59 8.13
N ALA A 77 -3.56 -8.69 9.02
CA ALA A 77 -3.23 -8.74 10.44
C ALA A 77 -4.48 -9.05 11.27
N VAL A 78 -4.42 -10.06 12.14
CA VAL A 78 -5.53 -10.48 13.00
C VAL A 78 -5.34 -9.92 14.41
N ALA A 79 -6.39 -9.30 14.95
CA ALA A 79 -6.46 -8.86 16.35
C ALA A 79 -7.75 -9.39 16.98
N GLY A 80 -7.67 -10.53 17.66
CA GLY A 80 -8.85 -11.23 18.17
C GLY A 80 -9.80 -11.59 17.05
N ARG A 81 -11.01 -11.00 17.06
CA ARG A 81 -12.06 -11.26 16.06
C ARG A 81 -12.01 -10.31 14.86
N ASN A 82 -11.05 -9.38 14.85
CA ASN A 82 -10.90 -8.37 13.81
C ASN A 82 -9.74 -8.74 12.88
N VAL A 83 -9.88 -8.44 11.60
CA VAL A 83 -8.84 -8.59 10.57
C VAL A 83 -8.65 -7.25 9.88
N TYR A 84 -7.42 -6.76 9.89
CA TYR A 84 -7.00 -5.57 9.16
C TYR A 84 -6.37 -6.01 7.85
N LEU A 85 -6.98 -5.66 6.73
CA LEU A 85 -6.53 -6.02 5.40
C LEU A 85 -5.88 -4.80 4.76
N ARG A 86 -4.55 -4.74 4.69
CA ARG A 86 -3.83 -3.66 4.02
C ARG A 86 -3.64 -4.02 2.55
N PHE A 87 -4.45 -3.40 1.70
CA PHE A 87 -4.30 -3.43 0.25
C PHE A 87 -3.25 -2.39 -0.16
N GLU A 88 -2.37 -2.77 -1.07
CA GLU A 88 -1.38 -1.90 -1.69
C GLU A 88 -1.55 -1.94 -3.20
N SER A 89 -1.61 -0.78 -3.83
CA SER A 89 -1.82 -0.68 -5.27
C SER A 89 -1.11 0.53 -5.87
N THR A 90 -0.68 0.40 -7.12
CA THR A 90 -0.28 1.56 -7.91
C THR A 90 -1.52 2.36 -8.31
N THR A 91 -1.33 3.65 -8.58
CA THR A 91 -2.43 4.57 -8.88
C THR A 91 -2.26 5.36 -10.18
N GLY A 92 -1.33 4.92 -11.03
CA GLY A 92 -0.94 5.61 -12.26
C GLY A 92 0.09 6.70 -12.05
#